data_AF-A0A524CTU8-F1
#
_entry.id   AF-A0A524CTU8-F1
#
_cell.length_a   1.000
_cell.length_b   1.000
_cell.length_c   1.000
_cell.angle_alpha   90.00
_cell.angle_beta   90.00
_cell.angle_gamma   90.00
#
_symmetry.space_group_name_H-M   'P 1'
#
loop_
_entity.id
_entity.type
_entity.pdbx_description
1 polymer ?
#
loop_
_entity_poly.entity_id
_entity_poly.type
_entity_poly.pdbx_seq_one_letter_code
_entity_poly.pdbx_strand_id
1 'polypeptide(L)'
;MKMESKLKLSTEDMFILIFGVAFFLASWLVVNVPIGESVTWVSALFIVILALPSFYYVLRWSGIKRGLVILGFFAVFPIIIEAIGISTGLPYGPFYYTDQMGFKILGLVPWSVAFAFAPLTLGSVTLANRFTSDARLAIPLSALLLVAVDLVLDPAAVVLSIWVWVNPGPYYGIPISNYTGWFITALVASVIMHLLTTRNVSTTADVPARVA
;
A
#
# COMPACT_ATOMS: atom_id res chain seq x y z
N MET A 1 -15.35 4.72 -43.68
CA MET A 1 -14.19 5.34 -43.02
C MET A 1 -14.56 5.57 -41.56
N LYS A 2 -14.17 4.66 -40.65
CA LYS A 2 -14.46 4.81 -39.21
C LYS A 2 -13.57 5.92 -38.66
N MET A 3 -14.19 6.99 -38.17
CA MET A 3 -13.49 8.04 -37.41
C MET A 3 -12.81 7.39 -36.20
N GLU A 4 -11.48 7.41 -36.17
CA GLU A 4 -10.72 7.18 -34.95
C GLU A 4 -11.16 8.23 -33.92
N SER A 5 -11.83 7.78 -32.85
CA SER A 5 -12.12 8.66 -31.73
C SER A 5 -10.79 9.03 -31.09
N LYS A 6 -10.32 10.26 -31.32
CA LYS A 6 -9.15 10.79 -30.59
C LYS A 6 -9.40 10.57 -29.10
N LEU A 7 -8.53 9.78 -28.47
CA LEU A 7 -8.57 9.56 -27.02
C LEU A 7 -8.51 10.93 -26.34
N LYS A 8 -9.62 11.39 -25.77
CA LYS A 8 -9.64 12.60 -24.93
C LYS A 8 -9.34 12.14 -23.52
N LEU A 9 -8.10 12.35 -23.09
CA LEU A 9 -7.71 12.16 -21.70
C LEU A 9 -8.42 13.22 -20.84
N SER A 10 -9.04 12.81 -19.75
CA SER A 10 -9.54 13.73 -18.74
C SER A 10 -8.39 14.40 -17.99
N THR A 11 -8.67 15.47 -17.23
CA THR A 11 -7.67 16.11 -16.36
C THR A 11 -7.08 15.13 -15.33
N GLU A 12 -7.89 14.18 -14.87
CA GLU A 12 -7.49 13.12 -13.94
C GLU A 12 -6.57 12.11 -14.61
N ASP A 13 -6.91 11.66 -15.83
CA ASP A 13 -6.06 10.75 -16.61
C ASP A 13 -4.71 11.39 -16.93
N MET A 14 -4.71 12.68 -17.29
CA MET A 14 -3.49 13.46 -17.48
C MET A 14 -2.66 13.55 -16.19
N PHE A 15 -3.29 13.79 -15.04
CA PHE A 15 -2.59 13.85 -13.77
C PHE A 15 -1.92 12.52 -13.44
N ILE A 16 -2.64 11.40 -13.55
CA ILE A 16 -2.10 10.06 -13.28
C ILE A 16 -0.95 9.75 -14.23
N LEU A 17 -1.12 10.03 -15.52
CA LEU A 17 -0.08 9.79 -16.52
C LEU A 17 1.17 10.62 -16.25
N ILE A 18 1.02 11.92 -16.02
CA ILE A 18 2.15 12.83 -15.76
C ILE A 18 2.85 12.46 -14.46
N PHE A 19 2.08 12.21 -13.39
CA PHE A 19 2.61 11.78 -12.10
C PHE A 19 3.39 10.47 -12.24
N GLY A 20 2.81 9.47 -12.91
CA GLY A 20 3.45 8.17 -13.13
C GLY A 20 4.75 8.28 -13.94
N VAL A 21 4.74 9.04 -15.04
CA VAL A 21 5.95 9.27 -15.86
C VAL A 21 7.02 10.02 -15.07
N ALA A 22 6.65 11.11 -14.39
CA ALA A 22 7.58 11.89 -13.60
C ALA A 22 8.19 11.07 -12.45
N PHE A 23 7.36 10.26 -11.78
CA PHE A 23 7.80 9.38 -10.70
C PHE A 23 8.72 8.26 -11.21
N PHE A 24 8.41 7.67 -12.36
CA PHE A 24 9.27 6.69 -13.01
C PHE A 24 10.65 7.30 -13.34
N LEU A 25 10.68 8.49 -13.95
CA LEU A 25 11.93 9.17 -14.29
C LEU A 25 12.74 9.53 -13.04
N ALA A 26 12.08 10.04 -11.99
CA ALA A 26 12.74 10.33 -10.73
C ALA A 26 13.33 9.05 -10.08
N SER A 27 12.57 7.95 -10.08
CA SER A 27 13.02 6.66 -9.55
C SER A 27 14.18 6.09 -10.36
N TRP A 28 14.10 6.18 -11.69
CA TRP A 28 15.15 5.72 -12.60
C TRP A 28 16.45 6.49 -12.37
N LEU A 29 16.38 7.81 -12.17
CA LEU A 29 17.56 8.62 -11.84
C LEU A 29 18.16 8.21 -10.50
N VAL A 30 17.35 8.05 -9.46
CA VAL A 30 17.79 7.62 -8.12
C VAL A 30 18.50 6.26 -8.15
N VAL A 31 18.05 5.33 -8.99
CA VAL A 31 18.66 4.00 -9.13
C VAL A 31 19.94 4.02 -9.97
N ASN A 32 20.03 4.87 -11.00
CA ASN A 32 21.13 4.85 -11.96
C ASN A 32 22.22 5.91 -11.68
N VAL A 33 21.96 6.85 -10.78
CA VAL A 33 22.90 7.91 -10.40
C VAL A 33 23.36 7.66 -8.96
N PRO A 34 24.68 7.59 -8.69
CA PRO A 34 25.20 7.49 -7.34
C PRO A 34 24.84 8.73 -6.51
N ILE A 35 23.74 8.63 -5.78
CA ILE A 35 23.36 9.50 -4.68
C ILE A 35 24.02 8.88 -3.44
N GLY A 36 24.99 9.56 -2.84
CA GLY A 36 25.90 9.00 -1.84
C GLY A 36 25.23 8.22 -0.68
N GLU A 37 26.00 7.45 0.07
CA GLU A 37 25.51 6.48 1.08
C GLU A 37 24.56 7.06 2.17
N SER A 38 24.47 8.38 2.30
CA SER A 38 23.65 9.10 3.29
C SER A 38 22.18 9.34 2.88
N VAL A 39 21.72 8.85 1.73
CA VAL A 39 20.35 9.14 1.22
C VAL A 39 19.34 8.01 1.42
N THR A 40 19.50 7.17 2.45
CA THR A 40 18.57 6.06 2.79
C THR A 40 17.12 6.51 3.01
N TRP A 41 16.89 7.77 3.39
CA TRP A 41 15.54 8.34 3.54
C TRP A 41 14.80 8.58 2.22
N VAL A 42 15.48 8.53 1.07
CA VAL A 42 14.86 8.77 -0.25
C VAL A 42 13.77 7.75 -0.52
N SER A 43 14.02 6.47 -0.28
CA SER A 43 13.01 5.42 -0.45
C SER A 43 11.74 5.68 0.37
N ALA A 44 11.90 6.17 1.61
CA ALA A 44 10.79 6.58 2.46
C ALA A 44 10.02 7.78 1.88
N LEU A 45 10.71 8.76 1.30
CA LEU A 45 10.06 9.89 0.63
C LEU A 45 9.27 9.45 -0.62
N PHE A 46 9.81 8.52 -1.41
CA PHE A 46 9.14 7.98 -2.59
C PHE A 46 7.83 7.26 -2.20
N ILE A 47 7.82 6.53 -1.07
CA ILE A 47 6.59 5.94 -0.51
C ILE A 47 5.54 7.00 -0.19
N VAL A 48 5.93 8.10 0.46
CA VAL A 48 4.99 9.19 0.79
C VAL A 48 4.43 9.81 -0.48
N ILE A 49 5.28 10.12 -1.46
CA ILE A 49 4.85 10.71 -2.73
C ILE A 49 3.87 9.79 -3.45
N LEU A 50 4.15 8.48 -3.52
CA LEU A 50 3.24 7.48 -4.10
C LEU A 50 1.89 7.40 -3.38
N ALA A 51 1.84 7.69 -2.08
CA ALA A 51 0.62 7.65 -1.32
C ALA A 51 -0.31 8.87 -1.54
N LEU A 52 0.25 10.01 -1.97
CA LEU A 52 -0.49 11.27 -2.09
C LEU A 52 -1.75 11.19 -3.00
N PRO A 53 -1.72 10.56 -4.19
CA PRO A 53 -2.92 10.43 -5.02
C PRO A 53 -4.05 9.67 -4.31
N SER A 54 -3.73 8.56 -3.63
CA SER A 54 -4.71 7.80 -2.85
C SER A 54 -5.29 8.61 -1.70
N PHE A 55 -4.46 9.41 -1.02
CA PHE A 55 -4.90 10.23 0.11
C PHE A 55 -5.83 11.36 -0.36
N TYR A 56 -5.44 12.04 -1.44
CA TYR A 56 -6.27 13.06 -2.08
C TYR A 56 -7.64 12.47 -2.45
N TYR A 57 -7.65 11.30 -3.09
CA TYR A 57 -8.89 10.66 -3.53
C TYR A 57 -9.78 10.27 -2.34
N VAL A 58 -9.24 9.66 -1.29
CA VAL A 58 -10.00 9.27 -0.09
C VAL A 58 -10.65 10.49 0.57
N LEU A 59 -9.92 11.60 0.70
CA LEU A 59 -10.45 12.84 1.28
C LEU A 59 -11.58 13.45 0.43
N ARG A 60 -11.44 13.39 -0.90
CA ARG A 60 -12.46 13.90 -1.83
C ARG A 60 -13.71 13.03 -1.87
N TRP A 61 -13.53 11.72 -1.87
CA TRP A 61 -14.61 10.74 -1.98
C TRP A 61 -15.43 10.60 -0.69
N SER A 62 -14.75 10.47 0.46
CA SER A 62 -15.43 10.25 1.75
C SER A 62 -15.76 11.55 2.52
N GLY A 63 -15.24 12.68 2.04
CA GLY A 63 -15.26 13.96 2.74
C GLY A 63 -14.17 14.07 3.81
N ILE A 64 -13.73 15.30 4.11
CA ILE A 64 -12.49 15.54 4.88
C ILE A 64 -12.47 14.86 6.26
N LYS A 65 -13.58 14.94 7.02
CA LYS A 65 -13.65 14.37 8.38
C LYS A 65 -13.50 12.85 8.37
N ARG A 66 -14.22 12.16 7.47
CA ARG A 66 -14.15 10.69 7.37
C ARG A 66 -12.86 10.23 6.72
N GLY A 67 -12.39 10.94 5.70
CA GLY A 67 -11.14 10.64 5.04
C GLY A 67 -9.96 10.72 6.01
N LEU A 68 -9.93 11.71 6.91
CA LEU A 68 -8.92 11.77 7.97
C LEU A 68 -9.01 10.60 8.96
N VAL A 69 -10.21 10.11 9.29
CA VAL A 69 -10.38 8.92 10.13
C VAL A 69 -9.87 7.67 9.41
N ILE A 70 -10.20 7.48 8.13
CA ILE A 70 -9.72 6.37 7.32
C ILE A 70 -8.19 6.41 7.22
N LEU A 71 -7.62 7.54 6.80
CA LEU A 71 -6.18 7.70 6.66
C LEU A 71 -5.45 7.55 8.00
N GLY A 72 -6.00 8.10 9.09
CA GLY A 72 -5.44 7.94 10.43
C GLY A 72 -5.42 6.49 10.88
N PHE A 73 -6.50 5.73 10.65
CA PHE A 73 -6.52 4.29 10.92
C PHE A 73 -5.44 3.56 10.12
N PHE A 74 -5.39 3.79 8.80
CA PHE A 74 -4.44 3.13 7.91
C PHE A 74 -2.98 3.57 8.10
N ALA A 75 -2.75 4.69 8.77
CA ALA A 75 -1.41 5.12 9.18
C ALA A 75 -0.95 4.45 10.48
N VAL A 76 -1.86 4.29 11.45
CA VAL A 76 -1.53 3.77 12.79
C VAL A 76 -1.56 2.24 12.84
N PHE A 77 -2.54 1.61 12.20
CA PHE A 77 -2.73 0.16 12.20
C PHE A 77 -1.49 -0.63 11.74
N PRO A 78 -0.84 -0.35 10.60
CA PRO A 78 0.33 -1.11 10.15
C PRO A 78 1.52 -0.94 11.11
N ILE A 79 1.72 0.24 11.69
CA ILE A 79 2.77 0.49 12.69
C ILE A 79 2.55 -0.38 13.93
N ILE A 80 1.31 -0.49 14.42
CA ILE A 80 1.00 -1.30 15.60
C ILE A 80 1.23 -2.78 15.30
N ILE A 81 0.66 -3.30 14.20
CA ILE A 81 0.74 -4.74 13.92
C ILE A 81 2.17 -5.18 13.59
N GLU A 82 2.96 -4.35 12.93
CA GLU A 82 4.37 -4.64 12.69
C GLU A 82 5.21 -4.52 13.95
N ALA A 83 4.95 -3.55 14.83
CA ALA A 83 5.63 -3.48 16.13
C ALA A 83 5.35 -4.73 16.97
N ILE A 84 4.12 -5.25 16.95
CA ILE A 84 3.76 -6.54 17.54
C ILE A 84 4.52 -7.68 16.84
N GLY A 85 4.56 -7.66 15.50
CA GLY A 85 5.30 -8.62 14.66
C GLY A 85 6.77 -8.74 15.02
N ILE A 86 7.47 -7.61 15.13
CA ILE A 86 8.89 -7.55 15.49
C ILE A 86 9.10 -8.00 16.93
N SER A 87 8.21 -7.60 17.85
CA SER A 87 8.36 -7.90 19.28
C SER A 87 8.02 -9.35 19.64
N THR A 88 7.11 -9.99 18.91
CA THR A 88 6.55 -11.30 19.26
C THR A 88 6.80 -12.39 18.23
N GLY A 89 7.16 -12.01 16.99
CA GLY A 89 7.20 -12.90 15.83
C GLY A 89 5.82 -13.22 15.25
N LEU A 90 4.71 -12.68 15.76
CA LEU A 90 3.36 -12.92 15.25
C LEU A 90 2.75 -11.64 14.65
N PRO A 91 2.07 -11.70 13.48
CA PRO A 91 1.72 -12.91 12.74
C PRO A 91 2.75 -13.32 11.67
N TYR A 92 3.77 -12.51 11.42
CA TYR A 92 4.62 -12.62 10.22
C TYR A 92 5.76 -13.63 10.33
N GLY A 93 6.18 -13.99 11.54
CA GLY A 93 7.47 -14.61 11.83
C GLY A 93 8.47 -13.57 12.37
N PRO A 94 9.58 -13.98 12.99
CA PRO A 94 10.55 -13.03 13.54
C PRO A 94 11.37 -12.33 12.45
N PHE A 95 11.34 -11.00 12.44
CA PHE A 95 12.10 -10.15 11.52
C PHE A 95 12.44 -8.81 12.19
N TYR A 96 13.36 -8.06 11.59
CA TYR A 96 13.64 -6.69 11.99
C TYR A 96 13.93 -5.80 10.77
N TYR A 97 13.57 -4.52 10.88
CA TYR A 97 13.95 -3.51 9.90
C TYR A 97 15.39 -3.06 10.08
N THR A 98 16.10 -2.84 8.99
CA THR A 98 17.39 -2.15 8.97
C THR A 98 17.18 -0.63 8.95
N ASP A 99 18.27 0.14 8.84
CA ASP A 99 18.20 1.61 8.81
C ASP A 99 18.02 2.17 7.39
N GLN A 100 17.73 1.30 6.41
CA GLN A 100 17.55 1.65 5.00
C GLN A 100 16.32 2.53 4.72
N MET A 101 15.39 2.69 5.68
CA MET A 101 14.22 3.55 5.54
C MET A 101 14.24 4.79 6.47
N GLY A 102 15.41 5.11 7.02
CA GLY A 102 15.56 6.23 7.95
C GLY A 102 15.05 5.90 9.35
N PHE A 103 14.44 6.88 10.02
CA PHE A 103 14.10 6.74 11.44
C PHE A 103 12.97 5.73 11.68
N LYS A 104 12.99 5.09 12.86
CA LYS A 104 11.99 4.11 13.27
C LYS A 104 11.12 4.65 14.41
N ILE A 105 9.81 4.49 14.28
CA ILE A 105 8.85 4.70 15.37
C ILE A 105 9.09 3.63 16.43
N LEU A 106 9.23 4.05 17.68
CA LEU A 106 9.58 3.21 18.83
C LEU A 106 10.91 2.45 18.68
N GLY A 107 11.77 2.86 17.74
CA GLY A 107 12.99 2.13 17.40
C GLY A 107 12.77 0.82 16.62
N LEU A 108 11.52 0.50 16.25
CA LEU A 108 11.16 -0.79 15.64
C LEU A 108 10.74 -0.66 14.17
N VAL A 109 9.75 0.18 13.88
CA VAL A 109 9.06 0.22 12.58
C VAL A 109 9.38 1.51 11.84
N PRO A 110 9.82 1.48 10.57
CA PRO A 110 10.05 2.70 9.79
C PRO A 110 8.79 3.56 9.69
N TRP A 111 8.96 4.88 9.82
CA TRP A 111 7.83 5.81 9.76
C TRP A 111 7.08 5.79 8.42
N SER A 112 7.76 5.41 7.34
CA SER A 112 7.20 5.29 5.99
C SER A 112 6.10 4.23 5.90
N VAL A 113 6.09 3.24 6.78
CA VAL A 113 5.04 2.20 6.85
C VAL A 113 3.66 2.82 7.07
N ALA A 114 3.58 3.94 7.81
CA ALA A 114 2.34 4.70 8.01
C ALA A 114 1.75 5.28 6.70
N PHE A 115 2.54 5.33 5.63
CA PHE A 115 2.12 5.85 4.33
C PHE A 115 1.96 4.72 3.29
N ALA A 116 2.78 3.67 3.37
CA ALA A 116 2.79 2.58 2.41
C ALA A 116 1.50 1.75 2.41
N PHE A 117 0.92 1.50 3.58
CA PHE A 117 -0.15 0.50 3.72
C PHE A 117 -1.51 0.95 3.15
N ALA A 118 -1.83 2.24 3.25
CA ALA A 118 -3.11 2.79 2.79
C ALA A 118 -3.33 2.58 1.27
N PRO A 119 -2.42 3.03 0.38
CA PRO A 119 -2.58 2.85 -1.07
C PRO A 119 -2.75 1.38 -1.47
N LEU A 120 -1.98 0.48 -0.87
CA LEU A 120 -2.03 -0.96 -1.17
C LEU A 120 -3.39 -1.57 -0.79
N THR A 121 -3.90 -1.23 0.39
CA THR A 121 -5.20 -1.73 0.85
C THR A 121 -6.34 -1.12 0.04
N LEU A 122 -6.31 0.19 -0.21
CA LEU A 122 -7.33 0.88 -1.00
C LEU A 122 -7.40 0.36 -2.43
N GLY A 123 -6.24 0.12 -3.06
CA GLY A 123 -6.16 -0.49 -4.38
C GLY A 123 -6.74 -1.90 -4.41
N SER A 124 -6.36 -2.73 -3.43
CA SER A 124 -6.83 -4.12 -3.32
C SER A 124 -8.34 -4.22 -3.06
N VAL A 125 -8.87 -3.37 -2.17
CA VAL A 125 -10.32 -3.28 -1.89
C VAL A 125 -11.07 -2.80 -3.13
N THR A 126 -10.54 -1.77 -3.82
CA THR A 126 -11.19 -1.25 -5.03
C THR A 126 -11.22 -2.28 -6.14
N LEU A 127 -10.10 -2.97 -6.38
CA LEU A 127 -10.01 -4.02 -7.39
C LEU A 127 -10.92 -5.20 -7.06
N ALA A 128 -10.96 -5.65 -5.80
CA ALA A 128 -11.87 -6.71 -5.37
C ALA A 128 -13.35 -6.36 -5.61
N ASN A 129 -13.74 -5.12 -5.28
CA ASN A 129 -15.12 -4.65 -5.49
C ASN A 129 -15.51 -4.50 -6.97
N ARG A 130 -14.55 -4.50 -7.91
CA ARG A 130 -14.87 -4.60 -9.36
C ARG A 130 -15.27 -6.00 -9.78
N PHE A 131 -14.77 -7.03 -9.09
CA PHE A 131 -15.10 -8.42 -9.41
C PHE A 131 -16.41 -8.87 -8.75
N THR A 132 -16.76 -8.30 -7.60
CA THR A 132 -17.98 -8.66 -6.86
C THR A 132 -18.46 -7.54 -5.97
N SER A 133 -19.79 -7.38 -5.87
CA SER A 133 -20.44 -6.45 -4.93
C SER A 133 -20.77 -7.08 -3.58
N ASP A 134 -20.65 -8.41 -3.44
CA ASP A 134 -20.86 -9.09 -2.16
C ASP A 134 -19.63 -8.94 -1.27
N ALA A 135 -19.77 -8.21 -0.16
CA ALA A 135 -18.69 -8.00 0.81
C ALA A 135 -18.10 -9.31 1.35
N ARG A 136 -18.89 -10.39 1.43
CA ARG A 136 -18.42 -11.72 1.87
C ARG A 136 -17.39 -12.32 0.92
N LEU A 137 -17.40 -11.90 -0.34
CA LEU A 137 -16.46 -12.30 -1.37
C LEU A 137 -15.39 -11.23 -1.61
N ALA A 138 -15.75 -9.95 -1.60
CA ALA A 138 -14.82 -8.84 -1.84
C ALA A 138 -13.74 -8.71 -0.77
N ILE A 139 -14.10 -8.90 0.51
CA ILE A 139 -13.16 -8.80 1.64
C ILE A 139 -12.03 -9.83 1.57
N PRO A 140 -12.29 -11.15 1.47
CA PRO A 140 -11.22 -12.13 1.33
C PRO A 140 -10.46 -11.98 0.01
N LEU A 141 -11.12 -11.59 -1.08
CA LEU A 141 -10.44 -11.31 -2.35
C LEU A 141 -9.46 -10.14 -2.23
N SER A 142 -9.83 -9.05 -1.54
CA SER A 142 -8.94 -7.92 -1.25
C SER A 142 -7.71 -8.37 -0.45
N ALA A 143 -7.90 -9.22 0.55
CA ALA A 143 -6.79 -9.77 1.34
C ALA A 143 -5.83 -10.62 0.47
N LEU A 144 -6.38 -11.45 -0.42
CA LEU A 144 -5.57 -12.23 -1.37
C LEU A 144 -4.81 -11.33 -2.36
N LEU A 145 -5.44 -10.27 -2.86
CA LEU A 145 -4.79 -9.30 -3.75
C LEU A 145 -3.64 -8.59 -3.04
N LEU A 146 -3.80 -8.22 -1.77
CA LEU A 146 -2.72 -7.59 -1.01
C LEU A 146 -1.55 -8.56 -0.77
N VAL A 147 -1.83 -9.84 -0.47
CA VAL A 147 -0.80 -10.89 -0.41
C VAL A 147 -0.12 -11.08 -1.78
N ALA A 148 -0.86 -10.97 -2.88
CA ALA A 148 -0.27 -11.03 -4.21
C ALA A 148 0.68 -9.86 -4.48
N VAL A 149 0.38 -8.66 -3.98
CA VAL A 149 1.32 -7.53 -3.99
C VAL A 149 2.55 -7.82 -3.13
N ASP A 150 2.36 -8.37 -1.93
CA ASP A 150 3.44 -8.70 -1.01
C ASP A 150 4.41 -9.75 -1.61
N LEU A 151 3.88 -10.76 -2.29
CA LEU A 151 4.70 -11.74 -3.05
C LEU A 151 5.61 -11.10 -4.10
N VAL A 152 5.28 -9.91 -4.61
CA VAL A 152 6.11 -9.17 -5.57
C VAL A 152 7.04 -8.17 -4.87
N LEU A 153 6.54 -7.47 -3.85
CA LEU A 153 7.26 -6.41 -3.15
C LEU A 153 8.35 -6.97 -2.23
N ASP A 154 8.03 -8.02 -1.47
CA ASP A 154 8.84 -8.54 -0.39
C ASP A 154 10.21 -9.10 -0.86
N PRO A 155 10.30 -9.83 -2.00
CA PRO A 155 11.60 -10.23 -2.56
C PRO A 155 12.54 -9.05 -2.83
N ALA A 156 12.01 -7.93 -3.35
CA ALA A 156 12.82 -6.74 -3.61
C ALA A 156 13.31 -6.11 -2.30
N ALA A 157 12.48 -6.07 -1.27
CA ALA A 157 12.84 -5.55 0.04
C ALA A 157 13.91 -6.39 0.74
N VAL A 158 13.85 -7.73 0.61
CA VAL A 158 14.89 -8.63 1.12
C VAL A 158 16.22 -8.41 0.38
N VAL A 159 16.21 -8.31 -0.95
CA VAL A 159 17.43 -8.04 -1.75
C VAL A 159 18.05 -6.69 -1.38
N LEU A 160 17.23 -5.68 -1.14
CA LEU A 160 17.66 -4.35 -0.71
C LEU A 160 17.98 -4.27 0.80
N SER A 161 17.88 -5.38 1.53
CA SER A 161 18.12 -5.46 2.98
C SER A 161 17.31 -4.42 3.77
N ILE A 162 16.07 -4.15 3.36
CA ILE A 162 15.18 -3.23 4.06
C ILE A 162 14.74 -3.84 5.39
N TRP A 163 14.41 -5.13 5.35
CA TRP A 163 14.19 -5.97 6.52
C TRP A 163 14.90 -7.30 6.36
N VAL A 164 15.15 -7.95 7.49
CA VAL A 164 15.83 -9.24 7.55
C VAL A 164 14.98 -10.21 8.35
N TRP A 165 14.70 -11.36 7.74
CA TRP A 165 14.02 -12.49 8.39
C TRP A 165 15.02 -13.29 9.22
N VAL A 166 14.73 -13.49 10.51
CA VAL A 166 15.62 -14.22 11.44
C VAL A 166 15.70 -15.71 11.08
N ASN A 167 14.56 -16.29 10.72
CA ASN A 167 14.45 -17.67 10.26
C ASN A 167 14.05 -17.65 8.78
N PRO A 168 14.99 -17.81 7.83
CA PRO A 168 14.67 -17.71 6.42
C PRO A 168 13.65 -18.76 5.97
N GLY A 169 12.67 -18.34 5.18
CA GLY A 169 11.69 -19.23 4.58
C GLY A 169 11.99 -19.63 3.13
N PRO A 170 11.11 -20.42 2.51
CA PRO A 170 11.38 -21.08 1.24
C PRO A 170 11.30 -20.16 0.01
N TYR A 171 10.66 -19.00 0.10
CA TYR A 171 10.47 -18.08 -1.03
C TYR A 171 11.32 -16.83 -0.83
N TYR A 172 12.45 -16.70 -1.55
CA TYR A 172 13.41 -15.59 -1.41
C TYR A 172 13.89 -15.33 0.05
N GLY A 173 13.84 -16.34 0.92
CA GLY A 173 14.18 -16.19 2.34
C GLY A 173 13.01 -15.72 3.22
N ILE A 174 11.82 -15.54 2.66
CA ILE A 174 10.61 -15.11 3.38
C ILE A 174 9.83 -16.32 3.95
N PRO A 175 9.53 -16.34 5.26
CA PRO A 175 8.68 -17.34 5.90
C PRO A 175 7.27 -17.41 5.31
N ILE A 176 6.70 -18.62 5.23
CA ILE A 176 5.27 -18.79 4.86
C ILE A 176 4.36 -18.06 5.86
N SER A 177 4.78 -17.95 7.12
CA SER A 177 4.06 -17.19 8.15
C SER A 177 3.82 -15.74 7.75
N ASN A 178 4.74 -15.12 6.98
CA ASN A 178 4.60 -13.74 6.53
C ASN A 178 3.34 -13.58 5.68
N TYR A 179 3.17 -14.42 4.66
CA TYR A 179 2.01 -14.34 3.76
C TYR A 179 0.69 -14.66 4.47
N THR A 180 0.70 -15.61 5.41
CA THR A 180 -0.48 -15.85 6.24
C THR A 180 -0.78 -14.67 7.18
N GLY A 181 0.25 -14.02 7.70
CA GLY A 181 0.11 -12.83 8.53
C GLY A 181 -0.42 -11.64 7.75
N TRP A 182 0.11 -11.39 6.55
CA TRP A 182 -0.41 -10.38 5.64
C TRP A 182 -1.84 -10.65 5.22
N PHE A 183 -2.21 -11.91 4.97
CA PHE A 183 -3.61 -12.26 4.70
C PHE A 183 -4.52 -11.85 5.87
N ILE A 184 -4.15 -12.17 7.12
CA ILE A 184 -4.94 -11.82 8.32
C ILE A 184 -5.00 -10.30 8.49
N THR A 185 -3.85 -9.61 8.42
CA THR A 185 -3.76 -8.15 8.54
C THR A 185 -4.60 -7.45 7.49
N ALA A 186 -4.52 -7.89 6.23
CA ALA A 186 -5.28 -7.34 5.12
C ALA A 186 -6.78 -7.66 5.23
N LEU A 187 -7.15 -8.82 5.78
CA LEU A 187 -8.54 -9.18 6.04
C LEU A 187 -9.16 -8.23 7.08
N VAL A 188 -8.47 -8.01 8.20
CA VAL A 188 -8.91 -7.06 9.25
C VAL A 188 -9.03 -5.64 8.67
N ALA A 189 -8.02 -5.20 7.95
CA ALA A 189 -8.01 -3.89 7.31
C ALA A 189 -9.15 -3.72 6.30
N SER A 190 -9.43 -4.75 5.50
CA SER A 190 -10.52 -4.75 4.52
C SER A 190 -11.89 -4.74 5.19
N VAL A 191 -12.09 -5.50 6.28
CA VAL A 191 -13.32 -5.44 7.10
C VAL A 191 -13.54 -4.03 7.64
N ILE A 192 -12.51 -3.43 8.24
CA ILE A 192 -12.61 -2.07 8.80
C ILE A 192 -12.91 -1.05 7.70
N MET A 193 -12.27 -1.17 6.52
CA MET A 193 -12.57 -0.33 5.38
C MET A 193 -14.03 -0.45 4.93
N HIS A 194 -14.57 -1.67 4.83
CA HIS A 194 -15.98 -1.89 4.52
C HIS A 194 -16.90 -1.28 5.60
N LEU A 195 -16.58 -1.40 6.89
CA LEU A 195 -17.37 -0.80 7.98
C LEU A 195 -17.36 0.73 7.95
N LEU A 196 -16.21 1.34 7.64
CA LEU A 196 -16.06 2.79 7.56
C LEU A 196 -16.78 3.39 6.33
N THR A 197 -17.01 2.59 5.29
CA THR A 197 -17.59 3.04 4.03
C THR A 197 -19.07 2.70 3.86
N THR A 198 -19.54 1.57 4.39
CA THR A 198 -20.94 1.13 4.30
C THR A 198 -21.94 2.02 5.06
N ARG A 199 -21.49 2.86 5.99
CA ARG A 199 -22.40 3.63 6.86
C ARG A 199 -23.01 4.89 6.27
N ASN A 200 -22.66 5.38 5.07
CA ASN A 200 -23.27 6.59 4.47
C ASN A 200 -22.83 6.88 3.02
N VAL A 201 -22.62 5.86 2.19
CA VAL A 201 -22.50 6.10 0.74
C VAL A 201 -23.91 5.98 0.17
N SER A 202 -24.55 7.13 -0.08
CA SER A 202 -25.65 7.19 -1.03
C SER A 202 -25.20 6.48 -2.29
N THR A 203 -25.89 5.38 -2.61
CA THR A 203 -25.70 4.52 -3.77
C THR A 203 -25.83 5.30 -5.08
N THR A 204 -24.85 6.13 -5.46
CA THR A 204 -24.78 6.80 -6.78
C THR A 204 -23.37 7.28 -7.18
N ALA A 205 -22.28 6.84 -6.53
CA ALA A 205 -20.95 7.09 -7.07
C ALA A 205 -20.15 5.81 -7.00
N ASP A 206 -20.16 5.08 -8.12
CA ASP A 206 -19.15 4.09 -8.46
C ASP A 206 -17.80 4.57 -7.93
N VAL A 207 -17.05 3.74 -7.22
CA VAL A 207 -15.60 3.92 -7.22
C VAL A 207 -15.22 3.77 -8.69
N PRO A 208 -14.79 4.83 -9.40
CA PRO A 208 -14.64 4.74 -10.84
C PRO A 208 -13.67 3.61 -11.12
N ALA A 209 -14.06 2.72 -12.02
CA ALA A 209 -13.22 1.62 -12.48
C ALA A 209 -11.97 2.09 -13.27
N ARG A 210 -11.55 3.33 -13.06
CA ARG A 210 -10.40 3.99 -13.67
C ARG A 210 -9.32 4.38 -12.64
N VAL A 211 -9.56 4.12 -11.34
CA VAL A 211 -8.71 4.57 -10.22
C VAL A 211 -8.19 3.41 -9.34
N ALA A 212 -8.28 2.17 -9.84
CA ALA A 212 -7.49 1.03 -9.37
C ALA A 212 -6.81 0.39 -10.57
#